data_AF-W2SLI7-F1
#
_entry.id   AF-W2SLI7-F1
#
_cell.length_a   1.000
_cell.length_b   1.000
_cell.length_c   1.000
_cell.angle_alpha   90.00
_cell.angle_beta   90.00
_cell.angle_gamma   90.00
#
_symmetry.space_group_name_H-M   'P 1'
#
loop_
_entity.id
_entity.type
_entity.pdbx_description
1 polymer ?
#
loop_
_entity_poly.entity_id
_entity_poly.type
_entity_poly.pdbx_seq_one_letter_code
_entity_poly.pdbx_strand_id
1 'polypeptide(L)'
;MKPSSIFRRESSLKAVRNWLCTCSQPLLIIGPPFCGKTYLSKQEEPVCCLKHEILEIKTKKHTDNVPALMISENPAMIQNSVDCVASHFCLSESADTTESATLLRSLGAQLTKRFPNLVLPKLSTLTLLADYDNALEQYLTLPLASLPHPSKPLFILIDNILPHIYDLILSINRSLPSWMRLVVTSRPLAPSDQHKFERFHDLVLSDCIDELDRFIEVRLPQCIHSEVLDACEVSSTEEKVRLASKKFHF
;
A
#
# COMPACT_ATOMS: atom_id res chain seq x y z
N MET A 1 10.60 -15.24 26.39
CA MET A 1 10.40 -14.78 25.01
C MET A 1 9.13 -13.92 24.99
N LYS A 2 9.25 -12.60 24.84
CA LYS A 2 8.05 -11.75 24.64
C LYS A 2 7.52 -12.05 23.23
N PRO A 3 6.22 -12.29 23.04
CA PRO A 3 5.65 -12.41 21.70
C PRO A 3 5.95 -11.10 20.96
N SER A 4 6.47 -11.19 19.74
CA SER A 4 6.68 -10.05 18.85
C SER A 4 5.31 -9.50 18.43
N SER A 5 4.66 -8.74 19.30
CA SER A 5 3.37 -8.11 19.01
C SER A 5 3.57 -7.06 17.92
N ILE A 6 3.14 -7.37 16.70
CA ILE A 6 3.12 -6.44 15.56
C ILE A 6 2.53 -5.10 16.04
N PHE A 7 3.32 -4.02 15.99
CA PHE A 7 2.88 -2.71 16.46
C PHE A 7 1.80 -2.17 15.52
N ARG A 8 0.58 -1.89 16.00
CA ARG A 8 -0.52 -1.48 15.13
C ARG A 8 -0.69 0.03 15.15
N ARG A 9 -0.80 0.66 13.97
CA ARG A 9 -0.97 2.12 13.82
C ARG A 9 -2.45 2.50 13.95
N GLU A 10 -3.00 2.32 15.14
CA GLU A 10 -4.46 2.37 15.32
C GLU A 10 -5.08 3.73 14.97
N SER A 11 -4.37 4.84 15.22
CA SER A 11 -4.83 6.19 14.87
C SER A 11 -4.86 6.39 13.36
N SER A 12 -3.80 6.00 12.67
CA SER A 12 -3.71 6.04 11.20
C SER A 12 -4.77 5.15 10.55
N LEU A 13 -4.95 3.93 11.07
CA LEU A 13 -5.99 3.00 10.59
C LEU A 13 -7.40 3.56 10.82
N LYS A 14 -7.65 4.18 11.96
CA LYS A 14 -8.93 4.84 12.24
C LYS A 14 -9.17 6.00 11.28
N ALA A 15 -8.14 6.78 10.93
CA ALA A 15 -8.25 7.85 9.95
C ALA A 15 -8.62 7.30 8.56
N VAL A 16 -7.97 6.22 8.10
CA VAL A 16 -8.30 5.55 6.83
C VAL A 16 -9.75 5.03 6.84
N ARG A 17 -10.18 4.36 7.91
CA ARG A 17 -11.57 3.86 8.02
C ARG A 17 -12.59 5.00 8.06
N ASN A 18 -12.28 6.09 8.75
CA ASN A 18 -13.15 7.26 8.78
C ASN A 18 -13.26 7.87 7.38
N TRP A 19 -12.14 8.08 6.69
CA TRP A 19 -12.11 8.53 5.30
C TRP A 19 -12.97 7.62 4.40
N LEU A 20 -12.85 6.31 4.53
CA LEU A 20 -13.63 5.35 3.75
C LEU A 20 -15.14 5.47 4.02
N CYS A 21 -15.57 5.88 5.21
CA CYS A 21 -16.98 6.10 5.50
C CYS A 21 -17.49 7.50 5.09
N THR A 22 -16.65 8.53 5.15
CA THR A 22 -17.12 9.94 5.09
C THR A 22 -16.68 10.71 3.85
N CYS A 23 -15.69 10.25 3.10
CA CYS A 23 -15.07 11.03 2.03
C CYS A 23 -15.12 10.32 0.68
N SER A 24 -15.73 10.91 -0.35
CA SER A 24 -15.79 10.31 -1.69
C SER A 24 -14.52 10.50 -2.52
N GLN A 25 -13.58 11.34 -2.08
CA GLN A 25 -12.33 11.60 -2.78
C GLN A 25 -11.33 10.44 -2.59
N PRO A 26 -10.42 10.19 -3.55
CA PRO A 26 -9.31 9.25 -3.34
C PRO A 26 -8.38 9.72 -2.21
N LEU A 27 -7.65 8.80 -1.60
CA LEU A 27 -6.74 9.06 -0.47
C LEU A 27 -5.29 9.05 -0.94
N LEU A 28 -4.53 10.10 -0.61
CA LEU A 28 -3.10 10.17 -0.78
C LEU A 28 -2.42 10.15 0.59
N ILE A 29 -1.68 9.08 0.88
CA ILE A 29 -0.92 8.91 2.12
C ILE A 29 0.52 9.36 1.87
N ILE A 30 0.92 10.46 2.49
CA ILE A 30 2.22 11.10 2.28
C ILE A 30 3.08 10.97 3.52
N GLY A 31 4.38 10.78 3.32
CA GLY A 31 5.35 10.96 4.40
C GLY A 31 6.77 10.66 3.95
N PRO A 32 7.78 11.04 4.75
CA PRO A 32 9.18 10.81 4.43
C PRO A 32 9.51 9.30 4.29
N PRO A 33 10.68 8.94 3.73
CA PRO A 33 11.15 7.56 3.73
C PRO A 33 11.10 6.95 5.13
N PHE A 34 10.80 5.65 5.22
CA PHE A 34 10.79 4.89 6.48
C PHE A 34 9.75 5.32 7.53
N CYS A 35 8.83 6.25 7.23
CA CYS A 35 7.74 6.61 8.16
C CYS A 35 6.62 5.57 8.28
N GLY A 36 6.81 4.34 7.77
CA GLY A 36 5.85 3.25 7.91
C GLY A 36 4.62 3.29 7.01
N LYS A 37 4.66 3.98 5.85
CA LYS A 37 3.57 3.96 4.84
C LYS A 37 3.24 2.54 4.38
N THR A 38 4.24 1.83 3.85
CA THR A 38 4.08 0.44 3.38
C THR A 38 3.65 -0.49 4.51
N TYR A 39 4.08 -0.21 5.74
CA TYR A 39 3.66 -0.98 6.91
C TYR A 39 2.17 -0.76 7.24
N LEU A 40 1.70 0.48 7.16
CA LEU A 40 0.27 0.81 7.26
C LEU A 40 -0.52 0.15 6.12
N SER A 41 -0.02 0.24 4.88
CA SER A 41 -0.57 -0.41 3.69
C SER A 41 -0.75 -1.92 3.89
N LYS A 42 0.28 -2.61 4.42
CA LYS A 42 0.25 -4.05 4.70
C LYS A 42 -0.73 -4.44 5.82
N GLN A 43 -1.08 -3.53 6.74
CA GLN A 43 -2.09 -3.80 7.77
C GLN A 43 -3.52 -3.82 7.23
N GLU A 44 -3.74 -3.20 6.07
CA GLU A 44 -5.04 -3.16 5.38
C GLU A 44 -5.04 -4.07 4.13
N GLU A 45 -3.98 -4.86 3.91
CA GLU A 45 -3.86 -5.76 2.76
C GLU A 45 -4.90 -6.91 2.84
N PRO A 46 -5.51 -7.31 1.70
CA PRO A 46 -6.44 -8.43 1.69
C PRO A 46 -5.73 -9.73 2.08
N VAL A 47 -6.35 -10.54 2.94
CA VAL A 47 -5.79 -11.84 3.38
C VAL A 47 -5.53 -12.81 2.22
N CYS A 48 -6.22 -12.65 1.09
CA CYS A 48 -5.99 -13.43 -0.12
C CYS A 48 -4.70 -13.05 -0.89
N CYS A 49 -4.09 -11.90 -0.60
CA CYS A 49 -2.89 -11.40 -1.28
C CYS A 49 -1.58 -11.86 -0.61
N LEU A 50 -1.63 -12.21 0.68
CA LEU A 50 -0.49 -12.70 1.48
C LEU A 50 0.18 -13.98 0.95
N LYS A 51 -0.46 -14.70 0.00
CA LYS A 51 0.06 -15.97 -0.52
C LYS A 51 1.07 -15.82 -1.68
N HIS A 52 1.15 -14.67 -2.35
CA HIS A 52 2.02 -14.52 -3.52
C HIS A 52 3.45 -14.06 -3.21
N GLU A 53 3.66 -13.21 -2.19
CA GLU A 53 5.00 -12.69 -1.84
C GLU A 53 5.93 -13.79 -1.27
N ILE A 54 5.37 -14.83 -0.64
CA ILE A 54 6.15 -15.95 -0.05
C ILE A 54 6.53 -17.03 -1.09
N LEU A 55 5.80 -17.11 -2.21
CA LEU A 55 6.04 -18.13 -3.24
C LEU A 55 7.07 -17.70 -4.29
N GLU A 56 7.18 -16.42 -4.62
CA GLU A 56 8.20 -15.93 -5.57
C GLU A 56 9.61 -15.82 -4.97
N ILE A 57 9.74 -15.63 -3.65
CA ILE A 57 11.05 -15.70 -2.99
C ILE A 57 11.59 -17.15 -2.96
N LYS A 58 10.70 -18.15 -2.94
CA LYS A 58 11.10 -19.57 -2.92
C LYS A 58 11.51 -20.13 -4.29
N THR A 59 11.10 -19.54 -5.41
CA THR A 59 11.43 -20.05 -6.75
C THR A 59 12.74 -19.52 -7.33
N LYS A 60 13.41 -18.57 -6.67
CA LYS A 60 14.72 -18.02 -7.10
C LYS A 60 15.95 -18.52 -6.31
N LYS A 61 15.80 -19.43 -5.36
CA LYS A 61 16.93 -20.12 -4.71
C LYS A 61 16.73 -21.63 -4.75
N HIS A 62 17.30 -22.28 -5.76
CA HIS A 62 17.45 -23.73 -5.76
C HIS A 62 18.63 -24.13 -4.87
N THR A 63 18.48 -25.28 -4.22
CA THR A 63 19.46 -26.12 -3.50
C THR A 63 20.02 -25.56 -2.20
N ASP A 64 19.40 -25.92 -1.07
CA ASP A 64 20.00 -26.87 -0.12
C ASP A 64 19.06 -27.20 1.05
N ASN A 65 19.12 -28.47 1.48
CA ASN A 65 18.38 -29.11 2.57
C ASN A 65 18.41 -28.32 3.89
N VAL A 66 17.25 -27.84 4.38
CA VAL A 66 17.01 -27.52 5.81
C VAL A 66 15.51 -27.74 6.13
N PRO A 67 15.13 -28.34 7.28
CA PRO A 67 13.78 -28.88 7.49
C PRO A 67 12.71 -27.82 7.77
N ALA A 68 11.47 -28.22 7.45
CA ALA A 68 10.25 -27.43 7.59
C ALA A 68 10.06 -26.89 9.03
N LEU A 69 10.16 -25.57 9.18
CA LEU A 69 9.67 -24.85 10.36
C LEU A 69 8.16 -24.63 10.19
N MET A 70 7.38 -25.42 10.93
CA MET A 70 5.98 -25.16 11.21
C MET A 70 5.86 -23.80 11.91
N ILE A 71 5.22 -22.83 11.25
CA ILE A 71 4.75 -21.62 11.91
C ILE A 71 3.38 -21.96 12.50
N SER A 72 3.36 -22.01 13.83
CA SER A 72 2.17 -22.16 14.67
C SER A 72 1.17 -21.04 14.40
N GLU A 73 -0.04 -21.44 13.99
CA GLU A 73 -1.21 -20.57 13.86
C GLU A 73 -1.69 -20.16 15.25
N ASN A 74 -1.79 -18.85 15.51
CA ASN A 74 -2.60 -18.33 16.61
C ASN A 74 -3.80 -17.58 16.03
N PRO A 75 -5.00 -18.17 16.03
CA PRO A 75 -6.22 -17.53 15.54
C PRO A 75 -6.83 -16.70 16.68
N ALA A 76 -6.27 -15.52 16.95
CA ALA A 76 -6.85 -14.57 17.90
C ALA A 76 -7.21 -13.27 17.18
N MET A 77 -8.50 -13.17 16.84
CA MET A 77 -9.26 -11.94 16.59
C MET A 77 -8.56 -10.84 15.81
N ILE A 78 -8.43 -11.01 14.50
CA ILE A 78 -8.34 -9.86 13.59
C ILE A 78 -9.69 -9.73 12.89
N GLN A 79 -10.58 -8.90 13.44
CA GLN A 79 -11.72 -8.38 12.68
C GLN A 79 -11.16 -7.46 11.59
N ASN A 80 -10.61 -8.06 10.52
CA ASN A 80 -10.24 -7.33 9.32
C ASN A 80 -11.53 -7.00 8.57
N SER A 81 -11.97 -5.74 8.61
CA SER A 81 -12.82 -5.22 7.55
C SER A 81 -11.97 -5.20 6.29
N VAL A 82 -11.98 -6.28 5.51
CA VAL A 82 -11.22 -6.42 4.25
C VAL A 82 -11.91 -5.59 3.16
N ASP A 83 -11.97 -4.27 3.39
CA ASP A 83 -12.54 -3.30 2.47
C ASP A 83 -11.53 -2.97 1.35
N CYS A 84 -10.24 -3.23 1.59
CA CYS A 84 -9.22 -3.34 0.54
C CYS A 84 -9.49 -4.59 -0.31
N VAL A 85 -9.62 -4.44 -1.62
CA VAL A 85 -9.90 -5.55 -2.54
C VAL A 85 -8.74 -5.91 -3.45
N ALA A 86 -7.78 -5.01 -3.61
CA ALA A 86 -6.54 -5.24 -4.32
C ALA A 86 -5.46 -4.25 -3.87
N SER A 87 -4.21 -4.70 -3.86
CA SER A 87 -3.05 -3.89 -3.50
C SER A 87 -1.89 -4.14 -4.46
N HIS A 88 -1.17 -3.08 -4.82
CA HIS A 88 0.05 -3.16 -5.63
C HIS A 88 1.18 -2.37 -4.97
N PHE A 89 2.40 -2.89 -5.00
CA PHE A 89 3.56 -2.28 -4.37
C PHE A 89 4.60 -1.91 -5.44
N CYS A 90 4.81 -0.61 -5.64
CA CYS A 90 5.81 -0.11 -6.58
C CYS A 90 7.19 -0.08 -5.90
N LEU A 91 8.11 -0.91 -6.40
CA LEU A 91 9.47 -1.01 -5.89
C LEU A 91 10.40 -0.15 -6.76
N SER A 92 11.10 0.80 -6.15
CA SER A 92 12.05 1.67 -6.86
C SER A 92 13.20 0.90 -7.53
N GLU A 93 13.54 -0.29 -7.01
CA GLU A 93 14.59 -1.15 -7.55
C GLU A 93 14.12 -2.07 -8.71
N SER A 94 12.81 -2.14 -8.95
CA SER A 94 12.23 -3.03 -9.96
C SER A 94 11.27 -2.26 -10.87
N ALA A 95 11.78 -1.83 -12.02
CA ALA A 95 11.00 -1.09 -13.02
C ALA A 95 9.72 -1.83 -13.45
N ASP A 96 9.74 -3.16 -13.46
CA ASP A 96 8.59 -4.01 -13.81
C ASP A 96 7.37 -3.75 -12.93
N THR A 97 7.58 -3.42 -11.64
CA THR A 97 6.49 -3.10 -10.69
C THR A 97 5.84 -1.74 -10.95
N THR A 98 6.39 -0.96 -11.86
CA THR A 98 5.83 0.35 -12.24
C THR A 98 5.43 0.40 -13.71
N GLU A 99 5.55 -0.73 -14.42
CA GLU A 99 5.06 -0.87 -15.78
C GLU A 99 3.53 -0.98 -15.77
N SER A 100 2.86 -0.16 -16.59
CA SER A 100 1.40 -0.02 -16.58
C SER A 100 0.67 -1.35 -16.73
N ALA A 101 1.08 -2.21 -17.66
CA ALA A 101 0.41 -3.50 -17.86
C ALA A 101 0.59 -4.42 -16.65
N THR A 102 1.77 -4.42 -16.03
CA THR A 102 2.10 -5.24 -14.86
C THR A 102 1.31 -4.81 -13.63
N LEU A 103 1.24 -3.50 -13.37
CA LEU A 103 0.41 -2.95 -12.31
C LEU A 103 -1.07 -3.31 -12.52
N LEU A 104 -1.61 -3.06 -13.71
CA LEU A 104 -3.01 -3.35 -14.04
C LEU A 104 -3.32 -4.84 -13.96
N ARG A 105 -2.44 -5.72 -14.49
CA ARG A 105 -2.57 -7.17 -14.39
C ARG A 105 -2.53 -7.65 -12.93
N SER A 106 -1.67 -7.06 -12.10
CA SER A 106 -1.57 -7.37 -10.68
C SER A 106 -2.86 -7.04 -9.93
N LEU A 107 -3.43 -5.86 -10.16
CA LEU A 107 -4.73 -5.47 -9.59
C LEU A 107 -5.86 -6.37 -10.12
N GLY A 108 -5.93 -6.56 -11.44
CA GLY A 108 -6.95 -7.40 -12.07
C GLY A 108 -6.96 -8.84 -11.59
N ALA A 109 -5.78 -9.43 -11.36
CA ALA A 109 -5.67 -10.79 -10.80
C ALA A 109 -6.20 -10.89 -9.36
N GLN A 110 -6.09 -9.83 -8.57
CA GLN A 110 -6.66 -9.78 -7.21
C GLN A 110 -8.16 -9.53 -7.24
N LEU A 111 -8.62 -8.62 -8.12
CA LEU A 111 -10.03 -8.31 -8.30
C LEU A 111 -10.82 -9.54 -8.78
N THR A 112 -10.31 -10.31 -9.74
CA THR A 112 -10.96 -11.54 -10.22
C THR A 112 -11.03 -12.64 -9.16
N LYS A 113 -10.03 -12.71 -8.24
CA LYS A 113 -10.09 -13.59 -7.07
C LYS A 113 -11.13 -13.12 -6.04
N ARG A 114 -11.31 -11.81 -5.90
CA ARG A 114 -12.23 -11.20 -4.93
C ARG A 114 -13.68 -11.26 -5.39
N PHE A 115 -13.90 -11.06 -6.69
CA PHE A 115 -15.22 -10.99 -7.32
C PHE A 115 -15.37 -12.17 -8.29
N PRO A 116 -16.04 -13.26 -7.90
CA PRO A 116 -16.09 -14.49 -8.70
C PRO A 116 -16.77 -14.34 -10.06
N ASN A 117 -17.63 -13.32 -10.22
CA ASN A 117 -18.31 -13.01 -11.48
C ASN A 117 -17.57 -11.95 -12.33
N LEU A 118 -16.44 -11.44 -11.85
CA LEU A 118 -15.63 -10.49 -12.61
C LEU A 118 -14.78 -11.25 -13.61
N VAL A 119 -15.01 -10.99 -14.89
CA VAL A 119 -14.19 -11.49 -15.98
C VAL A 119 -13.47 -10.31 -16.62
N LEU A 120 -12.14 -10.34 -16.61
CA LEU A 120 -11.32 -9.30 -17.24
C LEU A 120 -10.76 -9.80 -18.57
N PRO A 121 -10.76 -8.98 -19.62
CA PRO A 121 -10.12 -9.35 -20.88
C PRO A 121 -8.61 -9.48 -20.70
N LYS A 122 -7.95 -10.19 -21.61
CA LYS A 122 -6.48 -10.26 -21.61
C LYS A 122 -5.91 -8.89 -21.96
N LEU A 123 -5.14 -8.32 -21.05
CA LEU A 123 -4.44 -7.05 -21.26
C LEU A 123 -3.05 -7.30 -21.84
N SER A 124 -2.82 -6.82 -23.05
CA SER A 124 -1.48 -6.80 -23.66
C SER A 124 -0.86 -5.40 -23.52
N THR A 125 0.46 -5.34 -23.38
CA THR A 125 1.19 -4.05 -23.36
C THR A 125 0.97 -3.27 -24.66
N LEU A 126 0.87 -3.94 -25.81
CA LEU A 126 0.59 -3.30 -27.10
C LEU A 126 -0.77 -2.59 -27.13
N THR A 127 -1.79 -3.18 -26.51
CA THR A 127 -3.14 -2.59 -26.44
C THR A 127 -3.12 -1.29 -25.64
N LEU A 128 -2.41 -1.27 -24.49
CA LEU A 128 -2.26 -0.06 -23.69
C LEU A 128 -1.48 1.05 -24.41
N LEU A 129 -0.52 0.69 -25.26
CA LEU A 129 0.26 1.65 -26.03
C LEU A 129 -0.50 2.23 -27.22
N ALA A 130 -1.39 1.44 -27.84
CA ALA A 130 -2.12 1.84 -29.04
C ALA A 130 -3.32 2.75 -28.74
N ASP A 131 -4.08 2.43 -27.68
CA ASP A 131 -5.29 3.17 -27.30
C ASP A 131 -5.52 3.04 -25.79
N TYR A 132 -4.81 3.89 -25.03
CA TYR A 132 -4.70 3.79 -23.59
C TYR A 132 -6.04 3.96 -22.85
N ASP A 133 -6.82 4.98 -23.20
CA ASP A 133 -8.07 5.31 -22.51
C ASP A 133 -9.13 4.22 -22.75
N ASN A 134 -9.30 3.78 -23.99
CA ASN A 134 -10.21 2.69 -24.33
C ASN A 134 -9.74 1.37 -23.71
N ALA A 135 -8.42 1.10 -23.68
CA ALA A 135 -7.90 -0.09 -23.02
C ALA A 135 -8.25 -0.13 -21.53
N LEU A 136 -8.14 1.00 -20.82
CA LEU A 136 -8.57 1.10 -19.41
C LEU A 136 -10.09 0.97 -19.26
N GLU A 137 -10.87 1.54 -20.17
CA GLU A 137 -12.33 1.43 -20.16
C GLU A 137 -12.77 -0.04 -20.29
N GLN A 138 -12.26 -0.76 -21.29
CA GLN A 138 -12.57 -2.16 -21.56
C GLN A 138 -11.99 -3.11 -20.49
N TYR A 139 -10.83 -2.78 -19.92
CA TYR A 139 -10.17 -3.65 -18.94
C TYR A 139 -10.68 -3.46 -17.51
N LEU A 140 -10.97 -2.22 -17.07
CA LEU A 140 -11.38 -1.94 -15.69
C LEU A 140 -12.81 -1.40 -15.60
N THR A 141 -13.12 -0.34 -16.34
CA THR A 141 -14.34 0.45 -16.12
C THR A 141 -15.60 -0.38 -16.37
N LEU A 142 -15.74 -0.97 -17.57
CA LEU A 142 -16.92 -1.75 -17.93
C LEU A 142 -17.07 -3.03 -17.10
N PRO A 143 -16.01 -3.84 -16.89
CA PRO A 143 -16.13 -5.05 -16.07
C PRO A 143 -16.53 -4.74 -14.62
N LEU A 144 -15.94 -3.71 -13.99
CA LEU A 144 -16.28 -3.36 -12.62
C LEU A 144 -17.68 -2.73 -12.50
N ALA A 145 -18.10 -1.92 -13.48
CA ALA A 145 -19.45 -1.36 -13.51
C ALA A 145 -20.55 -2.43 -13.64
N SER A 146 -20.24 -3.61 -14.20
CA SER A 146 -21.18 -4.71 -14.33
C SER A 146 -21.48 -5.46 -13.01
N LEU A 147 -20.66 -5.24 -11.98
CA LEU A 147 -20.82 -5.91 -10.69
C LEU A 147 -21.95 -5.29 -9.86
N PRO A 148 -22.63 -6.09 -9.01
CA PRO A 148 -23.59 -5.55 -8.07
C PRO A 148 -22.92 -4.58 -7.11
N HIS A 149 -23.62 -3.51 -6.76
CA HIS A 149 -23.09 -2.49 -5.84
C HIS A 149 -22.93 -3.11 -4.43
N PRO A 150 -21.73 -3.05 -3.83
CA PRO A 150 -21.52 -3.53 -2.48
C PRO A 150 -22.27 -2.65 -1.47
N SER A 151 -22.62 -3.21 -0.32
CA SER A 151 -23.29 -2.50 0.77
C SER A 151 -22.40 -1.48 1.49
N LYS A 152 -21.09 -1.54 1.25
CA LYS A 152 -20.07 -0.64 1.80
C LYS A 152 -19.08 -0.26 0.71
N PRO A 153 -18.50 0.95 0.77
CA PRO A 153 -17.44 1.33 -0.14
C PRO A 153 -16.22 0.43 0.05
N LEU A 154 -15.59 0.07 -1.06
CA LEU A 154 -14.37 -0.74 -1.11
C LEU A 154 -13.24 0.13 -1.65
N PHE A 155 -11.99 -0.32 -1.52
CA PHE A 155 -10.86 0.42 -2.10
C PHE A 155 -9.77 -0.49 -2.65
N ILE A 156 -8.97 0.08 -3.55
CA ILE A 156 -7.70 -0.49 -3.99
C ILE A 156 -6.54 0.36 -3.47
N LEU A 157 -5.39 -0.25 -3.28
CA LEU A 157 -4.19 0.37 -2.73
C LEU A 157 -3.04 0.31 -3.74
N ILE A 158 -2.39 1.43 -4.03
CA ILE A 158 -1.14 1.45 -4.79
C ILE A 158 -0.06 2.12 -3.94
N ASP A 159 0.87 1.31 -3.44
CA ASP A 159 1.93 1.75 -2.54
C ASP A 159 3.14 2.28 -3.31
N ASN A 160 3.70 3.39 -2.81
CA ASN A 160 4.93 4.03 -3.27
C ASN A 160 4.89 4.48 -4.74
N ILE A 161 3.88 5.26 -5.10
CA ILE A 161 3.74 5.80 -6.46
C ILE A 161 4.92 6.69 -6.84
N LEU A 162 5.37 6.56 -8.09
CA LEU A 162 6.52 7.28 -8.66
C LEU A 162 6.09 8.26 -9.77
N PRO A 163 6.87 9.32 -10.05
CA PRO A 163 6.46 10.38 -10.97
C PRO A 163 6.02 9.91 -12.35
N HIS A 164 6.69 8.91 -12.91
CA HIS A 164 6.39 8.39 -14.25
C HIS A 164 5.06 7.62 -14.35
N ILE A 165 4.44 7.25 -13.23
CA ILE A 165 3.13 6.58 -13.22
C ILE A 165 1.98 7.49 -12.75
N TYR A 166 2.21 8.78 -12.46
CA TYR A 166 1.14 9.65 -11.96
C TYR A 166 -0.06 9.71 -12.91
N ASP A 167 0.17 9.79 -14.22
CA ASP A 167 -0.94 9.81 -15.19
C ASP A 167 -1.73 8.50 -15.20
N LEU A 168 -1.06 7.36 -14.97
CA LEU A 168 -1.72 6.07 -14.78
C LEU A 168 -2.57 6.05 -13.52
N ILE A 169 -2.06 6.57 -12.40
CA ILE A 169 -2.80 6.65 -11.13
C ILE A 169 -4.06 7.51 -11.30
N LEU A 170 -3.95 8.66 -11.96
CA LEU A 170 -5.07 9.54 -12.23
C LEU A 170 -6.10 8.90 -13.17
N SER A 171 -5.64 8.14 -14.16
CA SER A 171 -6.52 7.44 -15.10
C SER A 171 -7.25 6.29 -14.42
N ILE A 172 -6.56 5.48 -13.60
CA ILE A 172 -7.19 4.45 -12.76
C ILE A 172 -8.28 5.08 -11.89
N ASN A 173 -7.99 6.18 -11.20
CA ASN A 173 -8.98 6.85 -10.35
C ASN A 173 -10.26 7.26 -11.11
N ARG A 174 -10.13 7.69 -12.37
CA ARG A 174 -11.29 8.04 -13.23
C ARG A 174 -12.06 6.82 -13.71
N SER A 175 -11.39 5.67 -13.84
CA SER A 175 -11.96 4.40 -14.31
C SER A 175 -12.65 3.58 -13.22
N LEU A 176 -12.50 3.94 -11.93
CA LEU A 176 -13.15 3.22 -10.84
C LEU A 176 -14.64 3.59 -10.73
N PRO A 177 -15.51 2.60 -10.46
CA PRO A 177 -16.92 2.89 -10.16
C PRO A 177 -17.04 3.63 -8.82
N SER A 178 -18.13 4.37 -8.62
CA SER A 178 -18.33 5.22 -7.42
C SER A 178 -18.30 4.50 -6.08
N TRP A 179 -18.54 3.19 -6.07
CA TRP A 179 -18.48 2.34 -4.89
C TRP A 179 -17.05 1.84 -4.56
N MET A 180 -16.08 2.03 -5.45
CA MET A 180 -14.68 1.67 -5.26
C MET A 180 -13.80 2.92 -5.25
N ARG A 181 -12.92 3.04 -4.26
CA ARG A 181 -12.02 4.18 -4.10
C ARG A 181 -10.56 3.80 -4.30
N LEU A 182 -9.74 4.80 -4.56
CA LEU A 182 -8.30 4.64 -4.69
C LEU A 182 -7.60 5.19 -3.45
N VAL A 183 -6.70 4.37 -2.89
CA VAL A 183 -5.71 4.79 -1.90
C VAL A 183 -4.34 4.67 -2.56
N VAL A 184 -3.55 5.73 -2.47
CA VAL A 184 -2.16 5.71 -2.93
C VAL A 184 -1.23 6.15 -1.82
N THR A 185 -0.02 5.61 -1.79
CA THR A 185 1.02 6.10 -0.88
C THR A 185 2.19 6.66 -1.68
N SER A 186 2.79 7.75 -1.20
CA SER A 186 3.93 8.36 -1.86
C SER A 186 4.94 8.92 -0.85
N ARG A 187 6.16 9.12 -1.32
CA ARG A 187 7.07 10.09 -0.69
C ARG A 187 6.50 11.52 -0.87
N PRO A 188 7.03 12.54 -0.17
CA PRO A 188 6.59 13.91 -0.40
C PRO A 188 6.68 14.26 -1.88
N LEU A 189 5.58 14.76 -2.44
CA LEU A 189 5.50 15.13 -3.85
C LEU A 189 6.33 16.38 -4.10
N ALA A 190 7.00 16.42 -5.26
CA ALA A 190 7.65 17.64 -5.72
C ALA A 190 6.59 18.76 -5.88
N PRO A 191 6.93 20.04 -5.66
CA PRO A 191 5.98 21.14 -5.81
C PRO A 191 5.30 21.18 -7.18
N SER A 192 6.02 20.76 -8.22
CA SER A 192 5.51 20.64 -9.59
C SER A 192 4.41 19.60 -9.75
N ASP A 193 4.31 18.60 -8.88
CA ASP A 193 3.35 17.49 -9.01
C ASP A 193 2.20 17.56 -8.01
N GLN A 194 2.28 18.42 -6.98
CA GLN A 194 1.23 18.55 -5.95
C GLN A 194 -0.14 18.88 -6.55
N HIS A 195 -0.19 19.77 -7.54
CA HIS A 195 -1.44 20.17 -8.20
C HIS A 195 -2.16 19.00 -8.88
N LYS A 196 -1.43 17.96 -9.31
CA LYS A 196 -2.03 16.76 -9.94
C LYS A 196 -2.93 15.98 -8.98
N PHE A 197 -2.63 16.08 -7.69
CA PHE A 197 -3.32 15.35 -6.62
C PHE A 197 -4.19 16.24 -5.74
N GLU A 198 -4.48 17.49 -6.14
CA GLU A 198 -5.29 18.43 -5.35
C GLU A 198 -6.71 17.92 -5.00
N ARG A 199 -7.21 16.95 -5.78
CA ARG A 199 -8.53 16.32 -5.58
C ARG A 199 -8.46 15.09 -4.66
N PHE A 200 -7.27 14.70 -4.21
CA PHE A 200 -7.07 13.66 -3.23
C PHE A 200 -7.21 14.25 -1.82
N HIS A 201 -7.74 13.44 -0.91
CA HIS A 201 -7.65 13.73 0.50
C HIS A 201 -6.25 13.35 0.99
N ASP A 202 -5.57 14.27 1.66
CA ASP A 202 -4.23 14.02 2.16
C ASP A 202 -4.25 13.43 3.58
N LEU A 203 -3.50 12.36 3.77
CA LEU A 203 -3.15 11.82 5.09
C LEU A 203 -1.63 11.85 5.26
N VAL A 204 -1.15 12.79 6.07
CA VAL A 204 0.28 13.00 6.31
C VAL A 204 0.71 12.20 7.55
N LEU A 205 1.55 11.18 7.36
CA LEU A 205 1.96 10.28 8.45
C LEU A 205 3.02 10.86 9.39
N SER A 206 3.73 11.92 9.00
CA SER A 206 4.69 12.60 9.88
C SER A 206 4.03 13.29 11.06
N ASP A 207 2.73 13.56 10.96
CA ASP A 207 1.99 14.35 11.96
C ASP A 207 1.38 13.45 13.05
N CYS A 208 1.54 12.12 12.92
CA CYS A 208 1.06 11.12 13.88
C CYS A 208 2.04 10.91 15.05
N ILE A 209 2.38 11.99 15.77
CA ILE A 209 3.33 12.00 16.89
C ILE A 209 2.91 10.99 17.98
N ASP A 210 1.61 10.91 18.29
CA ASP A 210 1.06 9.98 19.28
C ASP A 210 1.43 8.50 19.03
N GLU A 211 1.57 8.11 17.76
CA GLU A 211 1.94 6.73 17.40
C GLU A 211 3.44 6.49 17.55
N LEU A 212 4.26 7.50 17.28
CA LEU A 212 5.71 7.42 17.47
C LEU A 212 6.05 7.30 18.96
N ASP A 213 5.42 8.12 19.80
CA ASP A 213 5.61 8.09 21.25
C ASP A 213 5.27 6.71 21.81
N ARG A 214 4.09 6.18 21.45
CA ARG A 214 3.66 4.84 21.85
C ARG A 214 4.60 3.74 21.32
N PHE A 215 5.17 3.91 20.12
CA PHE A 215 6.15 2.96 19.60
C PHE A 215 7.42 2.96 20.44
N ILE A 216 7.94 4.14 20.79
CA ILE A 216 9.15 4.29 21.63
C ILE A 216 8.92 3.64 22.98
N GLU A 217 7.80 3.95 23.65
CA GLU A 217 7.45 3.37 24.96
C GLU A 217 7.40 1.83 24.94
N VAL A 218 6.82 1.26 23.88
CA VAL A 218 6.58 -0.19 23.81
C VAL A 218 7.79 -0.96 23.30
N ARG A 219 8.51 -0.43 22.31
CA ARG A 219 9.56 -1.14 21.57
C ARG A 219 10.97 -0.70 21.92
N LEU A 220 11.14 0.51 22.42
CA LEU A 220 12.43 1.09 22.81
C LEU A 220 12.42 1.58 24.27
N PRO A 221 11.93 0.80 25.26
CA PRO A 221 11.85 1.26 26.65
C PRO A 221 13.22 1.56 27.28
N GLN A 222 14.30 1.06 26.67
CA GLN A 222 15.67 1.33 27.08
C GLN A 222 16.23 2.66 26.55
N CYS A 223 15.55 3.30 25.59
CA CYS A 223 16.01 4.53 24.98
C CYS A 223 15.38 5.74 25.67
N ILE A 224 16.13 6.84 25.75
CA ILE A 224 15.60 8.10 26.26
C ILE A 224 14.67 8.69 25.20
N HIS A 225 13.42 8.96 25.58
CA HIS A 225 12.35 9.35 24.66
C HIS A 225 12.72 10.57 23.80
N SER A 226 13.28 11.62 24.41
CA SER A 226 13.71 12.83 23.71
C SER A 226 14.82 12.59 22.69
N GLU A 227 15.78 11.70 22.99
CA GLU A 227 16.89 11.40 22.06
C GLU A 227 16.41 10.66 20.81
N VAL A 228 15.37 9.84 20.94
CA VAL A 228 14.77 9.13 19.80
C VAL A 228 13.97 10.10 18.94
N LEU A 229 13.20 11.00 19.55
CA LEU A 229 12.47 12.05 18.83
C LEU A 229 13.42 12.98 18.07
N ASP A 230 14.48 13.47 18.72
CA ASP A 230 15.51 14.29 18.08
C ASP A 230 16.16 13.56 16.88
N ALA A 231 16.40 12.25 17.00
CA ALA A 231 16.93 11.45 15.89
C ALA A 231 15.92 11.28 14.74
N CYS A 232 14.62 11.23 15.04
CA CYS A 232 13.54 11.12 14.06
C CYS A 232 13.29 12.43 13.30
N GLU A 233 13.32 13.58 13.97
CA GLU A 233 13.15 14.90 13.31
C GLU A 233 14.30 15.23 12.35
N VAL A 234 15.51 14.72 12.64
CA VAL A 234 16.72 14.95 11.84
C VAL A 234 16.86 13.98 10.65
N SER A 235 15.93 13.01 10.51
CA SER A 235 15.94 11.95 9.47
C SER A 235 15.54 12.40 8.05
N SER A 236 15.24 13.69 7.85
CA SER A 236 14.86 14.29 6.56
C SER A 236 16.01 14.45 5.54
N THR A 237 17.25 14.08 5.90
CA THR A 237 18.41 14.07 5.00
C THR A 237 18.99 12.65 4.86
N GLU A 238 19.04 12.11 3.63
CA GLU A 238 19.41 10.72 3.29
C GLU A 238 20.73 10.24 3.88
N GLU A 239 21.68 11.15 4.12
CA GLU A 239 23.02 10.85 4.64
C GLU A 239 23.02 10.49 6.14
N LYS A 240 22.00 10.92 6.90
CA LYS A 240 21.91 10.71 8.36
C LYS A 240 21.06 9.51 8.77
N VAL A 241 20.12 9.06 7.93
CA VAL A 241 19.40 7.78 8.12
C VAL A 241 20.40 6.63 8.20
N ARG A 242 21.46 6.68 7.39
CA ARG A 242 22.58 5.73 7.40
C ARG A 242 23.39 5.76 8.71
N LEU A 243 23.44 6.91 9.41
CA LEU A 243 24.06 7.04 10.73
C LEU A 243 23.14 6.54 11.85
N ALA A 244 21.84 6.81 11.79
CA ALA A 244 20.87 6.34 12.79
C ALA A 244 20.76 4.81 12.80
N SER A 245 20.70 4.15 11.63
CA SER A 245 20.72 2.68 11.53
C SER A 245 22.01 2.07 12.09
N LYS A 246 23.16 2.75 11.95
CA LYS A 246 24.42 2.33 12.57
C LYS A 246 24.45 2.51 14.09
N LYS A 247 23.76 3.52 14.63
CA LYS A 247 23.77 3.85 16.06
C LYS A 247 22.80 2.99 16.88
N PHE A 248 21.69 2.55 16.28
CA PHE A 248 20.65 1.80 16.98
C PHE A 248 20.53 0.32 16.58
N HIS A 249 21.42 -0.19 15.71
CA HIS A 249 21.41 -1.59 15.24
C HIS A 249 19.99 -2.09 14.88
N PHE A 250 19.32 -1.39 13.98
CA PHE A 250 18.14 -1.91 13.29
C PHE A 250 18.55 -2.84 12.14
#